data_AF-A0A927U006-F1
#
_entry.id   AF-A0A927U006-F1
#
_cell.length_a   1.000
_cell.length_b   1.000
_cell.length_c   1.000
_cell.angle_alpha   90.00
_cell.angle_beta   90.00
_cell.angle_gamma   90.00
#
_symmetry.space_group_name_H-M   'P 1'
#
loop_
_entity.id
_entity.type
_entity.pdbx_description
1 polymer ?
#
loop_
_entity_poly.entity_id
_entity_poly.type
_entity_poly.pdbx_seq_one_letter_code
_entity_poly.pdbx_strand_id
1 'polypeptide(L)'
;MFMTSIIYISIIIASYIVSAYATTDISRLVSDSYQKYFTFDCYCPACNHKLSAADQLPIFSFYINGGKCKYCKSPIPKIDHILEVGIFLFFTFVNTIFKYSFTALLINVVAYEILKVTIILIKRPRKIRFVRSAIVSLFSNVFIFGFLGFFYLLLEL
;
A
#
# COMPACT_ATOMS: atom_id res chain seq x y z
N MET A 1 -19.91 -4.97 21.43
CA MET A 1 -18.69 -4.32 21.94
C MET A 1 -17.43 -5.11 21.58
N PHE A 2 -17.26 -6.36 22.02
CA PHE A 2 -16.07 -7.17 21.69
C PHE A 2 -15.90 -7.42 20.17
N MET A 3 -16.96 -7.84 19.48
CA MET A 3 -16.94 -8.10 18.03
C MET A 3 -16.62 -6.85 17.21
N THR A 4 -17.19 -5.70 17.58
CA THR A 4 -16.92 -4.40 16.95
C THR A 4 -15.46 -3.99 17.06
N SER A 5 -14.84 -4.18 18.23
CA SER A 5 -13.41 -3.90 18.44
C SER A 5 -12.51 -4.77 17.56
N ILE A 6 -12.87 -6.05 17.37
CA ILE A 6 -12.14 -6.94 16.46
C ILE A 6 -12.19 -6.39 15.04
N ILE A 7 -13.37 -5.97 14.57
CA ILE A 7 -13.53 -5.44 13.21
C ILE A 7 -12.72 -4.14 13.03
N TYR A 8 -12.71 -3.22 14.01
CA TYR A 8 -11.88 -2.02 13.96
C TYR A 8 -10.38 -2.35 13.86
N ILE A 9 -9.90 -3.31 14.65
CA ILE A 9 -8.51 -3.76 14.58
C ILE A 9 -8.21 -4.37 13.20
N SER A 10 -9.13 -5.18 12.65
CA SER A 10 -8.99 -5.74 11.31
C SER A 10 -8.91 -4.65 10.23
N ILE A 11 -9.72 -3.59 10.32
CA ILE A 11 -9.68 -2.45 9.39
C ILE A 11 -8.34 -1.71 9.50
N ILE A 12 -7.80 -1.51 10.70
CA ILE A 12 -6.49 -0.86 10.90
C ILE A 12 -5.37 -1.71 10.29
N ILE A 13 -5.36 -3.02 10.56
CA ILE A 13 -4.36 -3.96 10.00
C ILE A 13 -4.46 -3.96 8.46
N ALA A 14 -5.67 -4.03 7.92
CA ALA A 14 -5.88 -4.00 6.48
C ALA A 14 -5.46 -2.65 5.86
N SER A 15 -5.71 -1.53 6.54
CA SER A 15 -5.26 -0.19 6.11
C SER A 15 -3.73 -0.12 6.04
N TYR A 16 -3.03 -0.73 7.00
CA TYR A 16 -1.57 -0.83 6.97
C TYR A 16 -1.09 -1.67 5.77
N ILE A 17 -1.70 -2.83 5.52
CA ILE A 17 -1.35 -3.68 4.36
C ILE A 17 -1.55 -2.92 3.05
N VAL A 18 -2.66 -2.18 2.91
CA VAL A 18 -2.92 -1.36 1.72
C VAL A 18 -1.92 -0.23 1.58
N SER A 19 -1.46 0.37 2.68
CA SER A 19 -0.40 1.39 2.61
C SER A 19 0.94 0.83 2.08
N ALA A 20 1.32 -0.39 2.48
CA ALA A 20 2.50 -1.07 1.96
C ALA A 20 2.35 -1.48 0.49
N TYR A 21 1.15 -1.89 0.09
CA TYR A 21 0.83 -2.14 -1.31
C TYR A 21 0.90 -0.84 -2.14
N ALA A 22 0.38 0.27 -1.63
CA ALA A 22 0.31 1.56 -2.34
C ALA A 22 1.70 2.04 -2.79
N THR A 23 2.71 1.97 -1.94
CA THR A 23 4.09 2.36 -2.29
C THR A 23 4.68 1.46 -3.37
N THR A 24 4.39 0.15 -3.29
CA THR A 24 4.78 -0.83 -4.29
C THR A 24 4.07 -0.61 -5.63
N ASP A 25 2.78 -0.32 -5.64
CA ASP A 25 2.03 -0.03 -6.87
C ASP A 25 2.53 1.26 -7.54
N ILE A 26 2.68 2.35 -6.76
CA ILE A 26 3.21 3.62 -7.26
C ILE A 26 4.60 3.44 -7.89
N SER A 27 5.51 2.71 -7.21
CA SER A 27 6.85 2.46 -7.74
C SER A 27 6.86 1.57 -9.00
N ARG A 28 5.95 0.59 -9.09
CA ARG A 28 5.76 -0.24 -10.31
C ARG A 28 5.23 0.57 -11.49
N LEU A 29 4.30 1.50 -11.26
CA LEU A 29 3.80 2.42 -12.28
C LEU A 29 4.88 3.38 -12.77
N VAL A 30 5.64 3.97 -11.84
CA VAL A 30 6.74 4.89 -12.16
C VAL A 30 7.84 4.19 -12.95
N SER A 31 8.14 2.92 -12.64
CA SER A 31 9.20 2.15 -13.31
C SER A 31 8.75 1.45 -14.60
N ASP A 32 7.49 1.62 -15.05
CA ASP A 32 6.92 0.94 -16.23
C ASP A 32 7.11 -0.59 -16.21
N SER A 33 7.07 -1.20 -15.01
CA SER A 33 7.39 -2.61 -14.81
C SER A 33 6.16 -3.52 -14.95
N TYR A 34 5.52 -3.56 -16.13
CA TYR A 34 4.30 -4.35 -16.38
C TYR A 34 4.39 -5.82 -15.90
N GLN A 35 5.52 -6.49 -16.16
CA GLN A 35 5.73 -7.89 -15.78
C GLN A 35 5.68 -8.12 -14.26
N LYS A 36 6.03 -7.11 -13.46
CA LYS A 36 6.05 -7.22 -11.99
C LYS A 36 4.66 -7.17 -11.35
N TYR A 37 3.61 -6.88 -12.12
CA TYR A 37 2.23 -6.92 -11.59
C TYR A 37 1.73 -8.34 -11.33
N PHE A 38 2.28 -9.34 -12.03
CA PHE A 38 1.90 -10.74 -11.87
C PHE A 38 2.74 -11.48 -10.81
N THR A 39 3.65 -10.77 -10.14
CA THR A 39 4.49 -11.36 -9.09
C THR A 39 4.36 -10.59 -7.78
N PHE A 40 4.29 -11.33 -6.68
CA PHE A 40 4.34 -10.80 -5.32
C PHE A 40 5.78 -10.66 -4.80
N ASP A 41 6.75 -10.94 -5.66
CA ASP A 41 8.15 -11.00 -5.29
C ASP A 41 8.76 -9.60 -5.31
N CYS A 42 9.23 -9.18 -4.14
CA CYS A 42 10.09 -8.01 -3.98
C CYS A 42 11.54 -8.47 -3.77
N TYR A 43 12.49 -7.70 -4.31
CA TYR A 43 13.91 -8.00 -4.22
C TYR A 43 14.66 -6.82 -3.62
N CYS A 44 15.68 -7.10 -2.82
CA CYS A 44 16.57 -6.05 -2.32
C CYS A 44 17.36 -5.44 -3.50
N PRO A 45 17.37 -4.11 -3.69
CA PRO A 45 18.09 -3.50 -4.81
C PRO A 45 19.62 -3.63 -4.72
N ALA A 46 20.16 -3.89 -3.52
CA ALA A 46 21.61 -3.99 -3.30
C ALA A 46 22.15 -5.42 -3.51
N CYS A 47 21.46 -6.44 -2.98
CA CYS A 47 21.92 -7.83 -3.05
C CYS A 47 21.05 -8.75 -3.92
N ASN A 48 19.96 -8.22 -4.48
CA ASN A 48 18.98 -8.96 -5.27
C ASN A 48 18.40 -10.21 -4.59
N HIS A 49 18.47 -10.28 -3.25
CA HIS A 49 17.83 -11.35 -2.49
C HIS A 49 16.32 -11.15 -2.48
N LYS A 50 15.57 -12.25 -2.63
CA LYS A 50 14.10 -12.25 -2.55
C LYS A 50 13.66 -11.95 -1.12
N LEU A 51 12.84 -10.92 -0.95
CA LEU A 51 12.30 -10.51 0.34
C LEU A 51 11.10 -11.40 0.71
N SER A 52 11.10 -11.90 1.94
CA SER A 52 9.93 -12.61 2.49
C SER A 52 8.76 -11.66 2.67
N ALA A 53 7.52 -12.16 2.73
CA ALA A 53 6.33 -11.32 2.93
C ALA A 53 6.41 -10.46 4.22
N ALA A 54 7.07 -10.96 5.26
CA ALA A 54 7.30 -10.19 6.49
C ALA A 54 8.32 -9.05 6.27
N ASP A 55 9.34 -9.27 5.44
CA ASP A 55 10.33 -8.23 5.10
C ASP A 55 9.73 -7.16 4.17
N GLN A 56 8.65 -7.51 3.45
CA GLN A 56 7.89 -6.60 2.59
C GLN A 56 6.99 -5.63 3.36
N LEU A 57 6.74 -5.85 4.66
CA LEU A 57 5.98 -4.96 5.54
C LEU A 57 6.92 -3.91 6.17
N PRO A 58 7.05 -2.73 5.57
CA PRO A 58 8.19 -1.84 5.79
C PRO A 58 8.29 -1.29 7.20
N ILE A 59 7.20 -0.96 7.90
CA ILE A 59 7.28 -0.56 9.33
C ILE A 59 7.84 -1.69 10.19
N PHE A 60 7.31 -2.90 10.04
CA PHE A 60 7.76 -4.07 10.79
C PHE A 60 9.21 -4.44 10.46
N SER A 61 9.55 -4.52 9.18
CA SER A 61 10.90 -4.92 8.74
C SER A 61 11.95 -3.85 9.01
N PHE A 62 11.59 -2.56 8.97
CA PHE A 62 12.48 -1.44 9.33
C PHE A 62 12.81 -1.46 10.81
N TYR A 63 11.83 -1.65 11.69
CA TYR A 63 12.07 -1.67 13.13
C TYR A 63 12.90 -2.90 13.54
N ILE A 64 12.54 -4.08 13.02
CA ILE A 64 13.23 -5.35 13.34
C ILE A 64 14.68 -5.34 12.82
N ASN A 65 14.92 -4.82 11.62
CA ASN A 65 16.24 -4.86 10.99
C ASN A 65 17.05 -3.55 11.14
N GLY A 66 16.55 -2.58 11.91
CA GLY A 66 17.23 -1.30 12.16
C GLY A 66 17.41 -0.44 10.90
N GLY A 67 16.42 -0.44 10.01
CA GLY A 67 16.43 0.30 8.74
C GLY A 67 17.41 -0.21 7.69
N LYS A 68 17.84 -1.47 7.82
CA LYS A 68 18.79 -2.12 6.91
C LYS A 68 18.22 -3.42 6.37
N CYS A 69 18.65 -3.83 5.19
CA CYS A 69 18.32 -5.15 4.65
C CYS A 69 18.81 -6.24 5.61
N LYS A 70 17.94 -7.21 5.93
CA LYS A 70 18.27 -8.34 6.84
C LYS A 70 19.54 -9.08 6.42
N TYR A 71 19.73 -9.26 5.11
CA TYR A 71 20.78 -10.09 4.51
C TYR A 71 22.09 -9.32 4.28
N CYS A 72 22.06 -8.25 3.49
CA CYS A 72 23.28 -7.51 3.11
C CYS A 72 23.56 -6.26 3.96
N LYS A 73 22.66 -5.92 4.90
CA LYS A 73 22.77 -4.74 5.78
C LYS A 73 22.83 -3.39 5.06
N SER A 74 22.53 -3.34 3.76
CA SER A 74 22.41 -2.07 3.03
C SER A 74 21.23 -1.24 3.57
N PRO A 75 21.33 0.10 3.63
CA PRO A 75 20.22 0.95 4.08
C PRO A 75 19.02 0.82 3.13
N ILE A 76 17.81 0.77 3.70
CA ILE A 76 16.57 0.77 2.91
C ILE A 76 16.21 2.23 2.58
N PRO A 77 15.80 2.56 1.33
CA PRO A 77 15.41 3.92 0.96
C PRO A 77 14.30 4.47 1.86
N LYS A 78 14.57 5.59 2.56
CA LYS A 78 13.63 6.16 3.54
C LYS A 78 12.36 6.76 2.92
N ILE A 79 12.40 7.13 1.64
CA ILE A 79 11.29 7.86 1.00
C ILE A 79 10.03 7.00 0.88
N ASP A 80 10.18 5.74 0.52
CA ASP A 80 9.04 4.81 0.41
C ASP A 80 8.46 4.48 1.80
N HIS A 81 9.33 4.36 2.82
CA HIS A 81 8.90 4.22 4.22
C HIS A 81 8.10 5.43 4.72
N ILE A 82 8.54 6.66 4.43
CA ILE A 82 7.83 7.88 4.84
C ILE A 82 6.47 7.94 4.16
N LEU A 83 6.40 7.60 2.87
CA LEU A 83 5.16 7.58 2.11
C LEU A 83 4.16 6.58 2.69
N GLU A 84 4.61 5.37 3.01
CA GLU A 84 3.78 4.34 3.64
C GLU A 84 3.22 4.77 4.99
N VAL A 85 4.09 5.24 5.89
CA VAL A 85 3.66 5.70 7.23
C VAL A 85 2.66 6.85 7.07
N GLY A 86 2.91 7.77 6.14
CA GLY A 86 1.98 8.86 5.82
C GLY A 86 0.61 8.37 5.37
N ILE A 87 0.56 7.41 4.42
CA ILE A 87 -0.69 6.84 3.92
C ILE A 87 -1.43 6.08 5.04
N PHE A 88 -0.71 5.26 5.83
CA PHE A 88 -1.30 4.51 6.93
C PHE A 88 -1.92 5.43 8.00
N LEU A 89 -1.20 6.47 8.42
CA LEU A 89 -1.68 7.44 9.38
C LEU A 89 -2.88 8.20 8.83
N PHE A 90 -2.84 8.61 7.55
CA PHE A 90 -3.95 9.28 6.89
C PHE A 90 -5.20 8.39 6.85
N PHE A 91 -5.08 7.13 6.44
CA PHE A 91 -6.19 6.18 6.41
C PHE A 91 -6.81 5.96 7.79
N THR A 92 -5.96 5.74 8.80
CA THR A 92 -6.41 5.57 10.19
C THR A 92 -7.12 6.81 10.71
N PHE A 93 -6.58 8.01 10.42
CA PHE A 93 -7.19 9.28 10.78
C PHE A 93 -8.57 9.48 10.13
N VAL A 94 -8.69 9.24 8.82
CA VAL A 94 -9.98 9.33 8.12
C VAL A 94 -10.98 8.33 8.69
N ASN A 95 -10.57 7.07 8.90
CA ASN A 95 -11.46 6.04 9.46
C ASN A 95 -11.96 6.41 10.85
N THR A 96 -11.11 6.97 11.71
CA THR A 96 -11.52 7.37 13.06
C THR A 96 -12.44 8.59 13.06
N ILE A 97 -12.16 9.63 12.28
CA ILE A 97 -13.00 10.84 12.19
C ILE A 97 -14.38 10.53 11.62
N PHE A 98 -14.45 9.71 10.57
CA PHE A 98 -15.69 9.31 9.92
C PHE A 98 -16.32 8.05 10.52
N LYS A 99 -15.90 7.67 11.75
CA LYS A 99 -16.45 6.57 12.55
C LYS A 99 -16.59 5.25 11.80
N TYR A 100 -15.56 4.89 11.02
CA TYR A 100 -15.49 3.65 10.23
C TYR A 100 -16.69 3.44 9.30
N SER A 101 -17.23 4.53 8.74
CA SER A 101 -18.32 4.48 7.75
C SER A 101 -17.82 4.19 6.32
N PHE A 102 -18.72 3.79 5.42
CA PHE A 102 -18.40 3.68 3.99
C PHE A 102 -17.88 4.98 3.38
N THR A 103 -18.31 6.14 3.89
CA THR A 103 -17.77 7.45 3.50
C THR A 103 -16.26 7.52 3.77
N ALA A 104 -15.79 6.97 4.89
CA ALA A 104 -14.37 6.91 5.22
C ALA A 104 -13.59 6.07 4.20
N LEU A 105 -14.12 4.89 3.85
CA LEU A 105 -13.54 4.01 2.83
C LEU A 105 -13.42 4.73 1.49
N LEU A 106 -14.49 5.40 1.04
CA LEU A 106 -14.48 6.15 -0.23
C LEU A 106 -13.47 7.29 -0.23
N ILE A 107 -13.36 8.06 0.86
CA ILE A 107 -12.36 9.11 0.99
C ILE A 107 -10.94 8.54 0.87
N ASN A 108 -10.67 7.41 1.54
CA ASN A 108 -9.37 6.75 1.47
C ASN A 108 -9.01 6.25 0.07
N VAL A 109 -9.97 5.63 -0.63
CA VAL A 109 -9.81 5.20 -2.03
C VAL A 109 -9.45 6.39 -2.92
N VAL A 110 -10.24 7.47 -2.84
CA VAL A 110 -10.05 8.67 -3.66
C VAL A 110 -8.71 9.34 -3.35
N ALA A 111 -8.37 9.50 -2.07
CA ALA A 111 -7.10 10.10 -1.66
C ALA A 111 -5.89 9.31 -2.17
N TYR A 112 -5.95 7.97 -2.12
CA TYR A 112 -4.91 7.11 -2.65
C TYR A 112 -4.76 7.25 -4.18
N GLU A 113 -5.87 7.23 -4.92
CA GLU A 113 -5.84 7.40 -6.38
C GLU A 113 -5.29 8.78 -6.78
N ILE A 114 -5.68 9.85 -6.07
CA ILE A 114 -5.14 11.21 -6.28
C ILE A 114 -3.64 11.25 -6.01
N LEU A 115 -3.19 10.68 -4.89
CA LEU A 115 -1.76 10.62 -4.53
C LEU A 115 -0.95 9.88 -5.60
N LYS A 116 -1.45 8.72 -6.05
CA LYS A 116 -0.84 7.91 -7.10
C LYS A 116 -0.70 8.70 -8.40
N VAL A 117 -1.79 9.32 -8.87
CA VAL A 117 -1.79 10.16 -10.07
C VAL A 117 -0.83 11.35 -9.93
N THR A 118 -0.79 11.98 -8.76
CA THR A 118 0.10 13.12 -8.47
C THR A 118 1.58 12.72 -8.59
N ILE A 119 1.99 11.60 -7.98
CA ILE A 119 3.37 11.11 -8.06
C ILE A 119 3.75 10.74 -9.50
N ILE A 120 2.82 10.13 -10.24
CA ILE A 120 2.99 9.78 -11.66
C ILE A 120 3.06 11.02 -12.57
N LEU A 121 2.40 12.12 -12.21
CA LEU A 121 2.50 13.39 -12.95
C LEU A 121 3.84 14.08 -12.71
N ILE A 122 4.35 14.01 -11.48
CA ILE A 122 5.66 14.57 -11.09
C ILE A 122 6.81 13.81 -11.79
N LYS A 123 6.71 12.49 -11.94
CA LYS A 123 7.75 11.67 -12.59
C LYS A 123 7.46 11.47 -14.10
N ARG A 124 8.25 12.10 -15.00
CA ARG A 124 8.11 12.06 -16.49
C ARG A 124 9.18 11.18 -17.20
N PRO A 125 9.03 10.78 -18.50
CA PRO A 125 7.86 10.79 -19.40
C PRO A 125 7.26 9.39 -19.67
N ARG A 126 6.04 9.33 -20.24
CA ARG A 126 5.21 8.11 -20.32
C ARG A 126 5.37 7.37 -21.66
N LYS A 127 5.53 6.04 -21.58
CA LYS A 127 5.55 5.12 -22.74
C LYS A 127 4.19 4.44 -22.90
N ILE A 128 3.87 3.89 -24.08
CA ILE A 128 2.59 3.19 -24.34
C ILE A 128 2.29 2.06 -23.33
N ARG A 129 3.33 1.42 -22.78
CA ARG A 129 3.22 0.36 -21.77
C ARG A 129 2.69 0.84 -20.42
N PHE A 130 2.81 2.14 -20.13
CA PHE A 130 2.26 2.75 -18.92
C PHE A 130 0.74 2.53 -18.83
N VAL A 131 0.01 2.69 -19.94
CA VAL A 131 -1.45 2.53 -19.96
C VAL A 131 -1.84 1.11 -19.55
N ARG A 132 -1.12 0.09 -20.03
CA ARG A 132 -1.36 -1.31 -19.64
C ARG A 132 -1.14 -1.51 -18.13
N SER A 133 -0.02 -1.02 -17.60
CA SER A 133 0.28 -1.10 -16.16
C SER A 133 -0.76 -0.36 -15.31
N ALA A 134 -1.23 0.80 -15.77
CA ALA A 134 -2.27 1.58 -15.09
C ALA A 134 -3.62 0.85 -15.05
N ILE A 135 -4.04 0.20 -16.14
CA ILE A 135 -5.26 -0.61 -16.17
C ILE A 135 -5.17 -1.77 -15.17
N VAL A 136 -4.03 -2.45 -15.12
CA VAL A 136 -3.81 -3.55 -14.17
C VAL A 136 -3.84 -3.05 -12.73
N SER A 137 -3.18 -1.92 -12.42
CA SER A 137 -3.24 -1.26 -11.10
C SER A 137 -4.69 -0.96 -10.69
N LEU A 138 -5.47 -0.33 -11.57
CA LEU A 138 -6.88 -0.01 -11.29
C LEU A 138 -7.70 -1.27 -11.00
N PHE A 139 -7.52 -2.33 -11.80
CA PHE A 139 -8.19 -3.59 -11.57
C PHE A 139 -7.80 -4.20 -10.22
N SER A 140 -6.51 -4.25 -9.89
CA SER A 140 -6.03 -4.73 -8.58
C SER A 140 -6.62 -3.92 -7.42
N ASN A 141 -6.74 -2.61 -7.55
CA ASN A 141 -7.30 -1.74 -6.51
C ASN A 141 -8.77 -2.05 -6.24
N VAL A 142 -9.55 -2.40 -7.26
CA VAL A 142 -10.96 -2.82 -7.06
C VAL A 142 -11.04 -4.04 -6.15
N PHE A 143 -10.17 -5.05 -6.32
CA PHE A 143 -10.16 -6.21 -5.42
C PHE A 143 -9.71 -5.86 -4.01
N ILE A 144 -8.65 -5.07 -3.88
CA ILE A 144 -8.09 -4.69 -2.58
C ILE A 144 -9.09 -3.87 -1.77
N PHE A 145 -9.68 -2.84 -2.37
CA PHE A 145 -10.66 -2.00 -1.69
C PHE A 145 -12.03 -2.68 -1.55
N GLY A 146 -12.39 -3.60 -2.45
CA GLY A 146 -13.55 -4.47 -2.29
C GLY A 146 -13.40 -5.40 -1.08
N PHE A 147 -12.22 -6.00 -0.90
CA PHE A 147 -11.91 -6.81 0.27
C PHE A 147 -11.90 -5.98 1.56
N LEU A 148 -11.38 -4.75 1.53
CA LEU A 148 -11.52 -3.82 2.65
C LEU A 148 -13.00 -3.52 2.95
N GLY A 149 -13.80 -3.24 1.93
CA GLY A 149 -15.22 -2.93 2.03
C GLY A 149 -16.03 -4.03 2.72
N PHE A 150 -15.61 -5.29 2.62
CA PHE A 150 -16.21 -6.40 3.38
C PHE A 150 -16.18 -6.15 4.90
N PHE A 151 -15.10 -5.62 5.46
CA PHE A 151 -15.03 -5.31 6.89
C PHE A 151 -15.96 -4.15 7.29
N TYR A 152 -16.22 -3.21 6.38
CA TYR A 152 -17.18 -2.13 6.61
C TYR A 152 -18.61 -2.65 6.57
N LEU A 153 -18.94 -3.60 5.66
CA LEU A 153 -20.23 -4.27 5.67
C LEU A 153 -20.49 -5.00 6.99
N LEU A 154 -19.48 -5.66 7.55
CA LEU A 154 -19.59 -6.34 8.84
C LEU A 154 -19.89 -5.39 10.02
N LEU A 155 -19.61 -4.09 9.89
CA LEU A 155 -19.97 -3.09 10.91
C LEU A 155 -21.44 -2.65 10.83
N GLU A 156 -22.09 -2.84 9.68
CA GLU A 156 -23.50 -2.46 9.46
C GLU A 156 -24.48 -3.60 9.75
N LEU A 157 -23.98 -4.84 9.84
CA LEU A 157 -24.74 -6.04 10.25
C LEU A 157 -24.87 -6.13 11.78
#